data_AF-A0A5N9CT60-F1
#
_entry.id   AF-A0A5N9CT60-F1
#
_cell.length_a   1.000
_cell.length_b   1.000
_cell.length_c   1.000
_cell.angle_alpha   90.00
_cell.angle_beta   90.00
_cell.angle_gamma   90.00
#
_symmetry.space_group_name_H-M   'P 1'
#
loop_
_entity.id
_entity.type
_entity.pdbx_description
1 polymer ?
#
loop_
_entity_poly.entity_id
_entity_poly.type
_entity_poly.pdbx_seq_one_letter_code
_entity_poly.pdbx_strand_id
1 'polypeptide(L)'
;MEAYGLCAEVDGVAVGSTVTLAACSDSQNQLFQLEGGLLRLGIDGQSVLCLAVDSGDGIPTGGPSHLLRDMTLESCDSVDSELA
;
A
#
# COMPACT_ATOMS: atom_id res chain seq x y z
N MET A 1 18.21 -11.80 9.92
CA MET A 1 17.55 -11.81 8.62
C MET A 1 17.49 -10.36 8.19
N GLU A 2 18.36 -9.93 7.27
CA GLU A 2 18.18 -8.62 6.64
C GLU A 2 16.85 -8.71 5.90
N ALA A 3 15.79 -8.17 6.50
CA ALA A 3 14.52 -8.02 5.83
C ALA A 3 14.83 -7.23 4.55
N TYR A 4 14.57 -7.86 3.43
CA TYR A 4 14.89 -7.44 2.08
C TYR A 4 14.87 -5.91 1.97
N GLY A 5 16.00 -5.30 1.59
CA GLY A 5 16.16 -3.85 1.40
C GLY A 5 15.35 -3.34 0.20
N LEU A 6 14.06 -3.61 0.24
CA LEU A 6 13.05 -3.34 -0.75
C LEU A 6 12.03 -2.37 -0.16
N CYS A 7 11.49 -1.54 -1.03
CA CYS A 7 10.48 -0.55 -0.71
C CYS A 7 9.19 -0.90 -1.45
N ALA A 8 8.05 -0.51 -0.87
CA ALA A 8 6.78 -0.55 -1.59
C ALA A 8 6.84 0.43 -2.76
N GLU A 9 6.46 -0.02 -3.95
CA GLU A 9 6.37 0.81 -5.15
C GLU A 9 5.02 0.58 -5.83
N VAL A 10 4.38 1.67 -6.23
CA VAL A 10 3.16 1.63 -7.04
C VAL A 10 3.49 1.59 -8.52
N ASP A 11 2.79 0.74 -9.26
CA ASP A 11 2.96 0.59 -10.73
C ASP A 11 2.44 1.80 -11.53
N GLY A 12 1.74 2.74 -10.86
CA GLY A 12 1.18 3.95 -11.42
C GLY A 12 0.55 4.85 -10.36
N VAL A 13 0.17 6.06 -10.77
CA VAL A 13 -0.50 7.06 -9.92
C VAL A 13 -1.99 7.13 -10.31
N ALA A 14 -2.67 5.99 -10.17
CA ALA A 14 -4.09 5.86 -10.52
C ALA A 14 -4.80 4.91 -9.53
N VAL A 15 -6.12 5.03 -9.46
CA VAL A 15 -6.96 4.06 -8.75
C VAL A 15 -6.81 2.67 -9.37
N GLY A 16 -6.68 1.64 -8.53
CA GLY A 16 -6.45 0.26 -8.92
C GLY A 16 -4.99 -0.08 -9.25
N SER A 17 -4.06 0.88 -9.13
CA SER A 17 -2.63 0.60 -9.31
C SER A 17 -2.13 -0.39 -8.27
N THR A 18 -1.32 -1.36 -8.68
CA THR A 18 -0.81 -2.43 -7.81
C THR A 18 0.40 -1.94 -7.02
N VAL A 19 0.52 -2.41 -5.79
CA VAL A 19 1.69 -2.17 -4.94
C VAL A 19 2.57 -3.40 -4.94
N THR A 20 3.85 -3.22 -5.26
CA THR A 20 4.84 -4.30 -5.32
C THR A 20 6.07 -3.97 -4.49
N LEU A 21 6.93 -4.95 -4.23
CA LEU A 21 8.23 -4.71 -3.60
C LEU A 21 9.30 -4.50 -4.67
N ALA A 22 9.96 -3.34 -4.63
CA ALA A 22 11.01 -2.96 -5.57
C ALA A 22 12.27 -2.49 -4.83
N ALA A 23 13.38 -2.31 -5.55
CA ALA A 23 14.57 -1.70 -4.96
C ALA A 23 14.28 -0.27 -4.50
N CYS A 24 14.72 0.08 -3.29
CA CYS A 24 14.49 1.41 -2.74
C CYS A 24 15.13 2.51 -3.60
N SER A 25 14.38 3.57 -3.86
CA SER A 25 14.79 4.74 -4.65
C SER A 25 14.07 6.01 -4.17
N ASP A 26 14.49 7.17 -4.67
CA ASP A 26 13.81 8.46 -4.43
C ASP A 26 12.61 8.68 -5.40
N SER A 27 12.08 7.60 -5.99
CA SER A 27 10.94 7.66 -6.90
C SER A 27 9.68 8.14 -6.18
N GLN A 28 8.91 9.04 -6.80
CA GLN A 28 7.62 9.48 -6.26
C GLN A 28 6.62 8.33 -6.04
N ASN A 29 6.80 7.22 -6.75
CA ASN A 29 5.98 6.01 -6.59
C ASN A 29 6.35 5.18 -5.35
N GLN A 30 7.41 5.53 -4.62
CA GLN A 30 7.83 4.87 -3.38
C GLN A 30 7.70 5.78 -2.15
N LEU A 31 7.27 7.03 -2.34
CA LEU A 31 7.12 7.99 -1.26
C LEU A 31 5.68 7.94 -0.76
N PHE A 32 5.52 7.78 0.56
CA PHE A 32 4.21 7.75 1.21
C PHE A 32 4.22 8.65 2.45
N GLN A 33 3.07 9.24 2.74
CA GLN A 33 2.84 10.06 3.93
C GLN A 33 1.72 9.46 4.77
N LEU A 34 1.98 9.26 6.07
CA LEU A 34 0.96 8.84 7.01
C LEU A 34 0.12 10.05 7.45
N GLU A 35 -1.17 10.04 7.15
CA GLU A 35 -2.11 11.10 7.49
C GLU A 35 -3.46 10.49 7.88
N GLY A 36 -3.96 10.82 9.08
CA GLY A 36 -5.26 10.31 9.53
C GLY A 36 -5.34 8.79 9.68
N GLY A 37 -4.21 8.10 9.83
CA GLY A 37 -4.13 6.63 9.87
C GLY A 37 -4.00 5.97 8.49
N LEU A 38 -4.05 6.74 7.41
CA LEU A 38 -3.93 6.24 6.05
C LEU A 38 -2.55 6.56 5.47
N LEU A 39 -2.01 5.64 4.68
CA LEU A 39 -0.78 5.85 3.92
C LEU A 39 -1.12 6.44 2.55
N ARG A 40 -0.93 7.76 2.40
CA ARG A 40 -1.14 8.50 1.15
C ARG A 40 0.08 8.41 0.27
N LEU A 41 -0.11 8.30 -1.05
CA LEU A 41 0.99 8.37 -2.01
C LEU A 41 1.53 9.80 -2.11
N GLY A 42 2.84 9.93 -2.21
CA GLY A 42 3.55 11.20 -2.34
C GLY A 42 3.84 11.90 -1.02
N ILE A 43 4.50 13.04 -1.12
CA ILE A 43 4.80 13.96 -0.02
C ILE A 43 4.06 15.26 -0.33
N ASP A 44 3.56 15.97 0.68
CA ASP A 44 2.83 17.25 0.59
C ASP A 44 1.30 17.16 0.42
N GLY A 45 0.70 16.01 0.74
CA GLY A 45 -0.75 15.89 0.95
C GLY A 45 -1.66 16.19 -0.25
N GLN A 46 -1.10 16.24 -1.47
CA GLN A 46 -1.87 16.54 -2.69
C GLN A 46 -2.51 15.32 -3.34
N SER A 47 -2.12 14.12 -2.93
CA SER A 47 -2.70 12.88 -3.44
C SER A 47 -3.99 12.54 -2.69
N VAL A 48 -5.03 12.27 -3.46
CA VAL A 48 -6.29 11.66 -2.97
C VAL A 48 -6.21 10.13 -2.97
N LEU A 49 -5.04 9.57 -3.28
CA LEU A 49 -4.79 8.13 -3.37
C LEU A 49 -4.07 7.62 -2.13
N CYS A 50 -4.63 6.56 -1.55
CA CYS A 50 -4.13 5.88 -0.38
C CYS A 50 -3.85 4.40 -0.70
N LEU A 51 -2.89 3.82 0.01
CA LEU A 51 -2.75 2.37 0.06
C LEU A 51 -4.02 1.74 0.62
N ALA A 52 -4.53 0.73 -0.06
CA ALA A 52 -5.67 -0.07 0.33
C ALA A 52 -5.30 -1.55 0.31
N VAL A 53 -5.67 -2.24 1.38
CA VAL A 53 -5.58 -3.70 1.44
C VAL A 53 -6.80 -4.28 0.74
N ASP A 54 -6.60 -5.33 -0.06
CA ASP A 54 -7.71 -6.02 -0.69
C ASP A 54 -8.72 -6.54 0.34
N SER A 55 -10.00 -6.33 0.05
CA SER A 55 -11.13 -6.70 0.90
C SER A 55 -11.43 -8.20 0.86
N GLY A 56 -10.87 -8.93 -0.10
CA GLY A 56 -10.99 -10.39 -0.20
C GLY A 56 -10.41 -11.12 1.02
N ASP A 57 -10.77 -12.39 1.18
CA ASP A 57 -10.39 -13.20 2.35
C ASP A 57 -8.86 -13.34 2.54
N GLY A 58 -8.07 -13.13 1.50
CA GLY A 58 -6.62 -13.33 1.51
C GLY A 58 -6.21 -14.81 1.45
N ILE A 59 -4.90 -15.05 1.31
CA ILE A 59 -4.32 -16.39 1.18
C ILE A 59 -3.64 -16.78 2.50
N PRO A 60 -3.99 -17.90 3.15
CA PRO A 60 -3.33 -18.35 4.37
C PRO A 60 -1.84 -18.68 4.16
N THR A 61 -0.95 -18.14 5.01
CA THR A 61 0.52 -18.28 4.88
C THR A 61 1.22 -18.94 6.08
N GLY A 62 0.53 -19.85 6.77
CA GLY A 62 1.15 -20.73 7.78
C GLY A 62 0.49 -20.71 9.16
N GLY A 63 -0.43 -19.78 9.41
CA GLY A 63 -1.27 -19.72 10.61
C GLY A 63 -2.64 -19.10 10.31
N PRO A 64 -3.68 -19.35 11.14
CA PRO A 64 -5.05 -18.88 10.87
C PRO A 64 -5.19 -17.35 10.86
N SER A 65 -4.24 -16.62 11.45
CA SER A 65 -4.18 -15.16 11.47
C SER A 65 -3.22 -14.57 10.44
N HIS A 66 -2.50 -15.39 9.67
CA HIS A 66 -1.52 -14.92 8.69
C HIS A 66 -2.12 -15.04 7.29
N LEU A 67 -2.69 -13.93 6.81
CA LEU A 67 -3.29 -13.84 5.50
C LEU A 67 -2.42 -12.92 4.65
N LEU A 68 -1.98 -13.43 3.50
CA LEU A 68 -1.40 -12.61 2.45
C LEU A 68 -2.54 -11.96 1.67
N ARG A 69 -2.53 -10.64 1.55
CA ARG A 69 -3.49 -9.86 0.80
C ARG A 69 -2.75 -8.95 -0.17
N ASP A 70 -3.35 -8.74 -1.33
CA ASP A 70 -2.83 -7.78 -2.29
C ASP A 70 -3.08 -6.36 -1.79
N MET A 71 -2.25 -5.44 -2.26
CA MET A 71 -2.39 -4.01 -1.96
C MET A 71 -2.50 -3.23 -3.26
N THR A 72 -3.40 -2.26 -3.27
CA THR A 72 -3.65 -1.37 -4.41
C THR A 72 -3.69 0.08 -3.94
N LEU A 73 -3.69 1.02 -4.90
CA LEU A 73 -4.05 2.40 -4.63
C LEU A 73 -5.53 2.62 -4.87
N GLU A 74 -6.21 3.16 -3.87
CA GLU A 74 -7.61 3.53 -3.95
C GLU A 74 -7.80 4.98 -3.52
N SER A 75 -9.01 5.52 -3.72
CA SER A 75 -9.35 6.80 -3.10
C SER A 75 -9.27 6.67 -1.58
N CYS A 76 -8.65 7.64 -0.91
CA CYS A 76 -8.58 7.66 0.56
C CYS A 76 -9.97 7.61 1.22
N ASP A 77 -11.01 8.10 0.55
CA ASP A 77 -12.39 8.08 1.06
C ASP A 77 -13.06 6.69 0.94
N SER A 78 -12.49 5.78 0.14
CA SER A 78 -13.00 4.42 -0.05
C SER A 78 -12.18 3.35 0.67
N VAL A 79 -11.09 3.72 1.35
CA VAL A 79 -10.29 2.77 2.12
C VAL A 79 -11.07 2.34 3.36
N ASP A 80 -11.21 1.03 3.53
CA ASP A 80 -11.82 0.46 4.72
C ASP A 80 -10.88 0.63 5.93
N SER A 81 -11.33 1.42 6.90
CA SER A 81 -10.57 1.69 8.13
C SER A 81 -10.38 0.46 9.03
N GLU A 82 -11.17 -0.60 8.84
CA GLU A 82 -10.98 -1.87 9.58
C GLU A 82 -9.89 -2.74 8.95
N LEU A 83 -9.47 -2.42 7.71
CA LEU A 83 -8.41 -3.10 6.97
C LEU A 83 -7.16 -2.22 6.75
N ALA A 84 -7.19 -0.96 7.23
CA ALA A 84 -6.11 0.01 7.13
C ALA A 84 -5.07 -0.11 8.27
#